data_AF-A0A7T7I511-F1
#
_entry.id   AF-A0A7T7I511-F1
#
_cell.length_a   1.000
_cell.length_b   1.000
_cell.length_c   1.000
_cell.angle_alpha   90.00
_cell.angle_beta   90.00
_cell.angle_gamma   90.00
#
_symmetry.space_group_name_H-M   'P 1'
#
loop_
_entity.id
_entity.type
_entity.pdbx_description
1 polymer ?
#
loop_
_entity_poly.entity_id
_entity_poly.type
_entity_poly.pdbx_seq_one_letter_code
_entity_poly.pdbx_strand_id
1 'polypeptide(L)'
;MTWIKPSFLWMMYRCGWGAKDGQETVLAVEITREGFEWALRRACLSSYVRGVHADRATWQRQVKRAPARVQWDPERDLRLRPLTYRSLQLGLCGEAVRRYADEWTVGISDVTPLAHEIRALVRGGDLDSAARLLPQELPYPAADELLTNLRP
;
A
#
# COMPACT_ATOMS: atom_id res chain seq x y z
N MET A 1 14.61 1.11 -2.80
CA MET A 1 13.42 1.25 -1.94
C MET A 1 12.26 0.65 -2.68
N THR A 2 11.43 -0.15 -2.01
CA THR A 2 10.28 -0.85 -2.59
C THR A 2 9.02 -0.37 -1.88
N TRP A 3 7.92 -0.18 -2.61
CA TRP A 3 6.64 0.22 -2.00
C TRP A 3 5.61 -0.89 -2.15
N ILE A 4 4.91 -1.19 -1.06
CA ILE A 4 3.76 -2.10 -1.07
C ILE A 4 2.50 -1.31 -0.70
N LYS A 5 1.39 -1.64 -1.37
CA LYS A 5 0.09 -1.00 -1.16
C LYS A 5 -0.96 -2.10 -0.93
N PRO A 6 -1.63 -2.13 0.23
CA PRO A 6 -2.70 -3.09 0.52
C PRO A 6 -4.06 -2.69 -0.09
N SER A 7 -4.07 -1.80 -1.10
CA SER A 7 -5.30 -1.36 -1.81
C SER A 7 -5.20 -1.70 -3.28
N PHE A 8 -6.15 -2.49 -3.76
CA PHE A 8 -6.25 -2.97 -5.12
C PHE A 8 -6.52 -1.83 -6.09
N LEU A 9 -7.53 -1.00 -5.84
CA LEU A 9 -7.90 0.09 -6.75
C LEU A 9 -6.85 1.20 -6.81
N TRP A 10 -6.10 1.42 -5.73
CA TRP A 10 -4.92 2.27 -5.79
C TRP A 10 -3.86 1.67 -6.72
N MET A 11 -3.60 0.36 -6.62
CA MET A 11 -2.68 -0.32 -7.53
C MET A 11 -3.14 -0.20 -8.98
N MET A 12 -4.45 -0.33 -9.25
CA MET A 12 -5.02 -0.18 -10.59
C MET A 12 -4.86 1.23 -11.14
N TYR A 13 -5.00 2.25 -10.30
CA TYR A 13 -4.67 3.63 -10.66
C TYR A 13 -3.18 3.78 -11.02
N ARG A 14 -2.29 3.17 -10.22
CA ARG A 14 -0.84 3.26 -10.39
C ARG A 14 -0.36 2.60 -11.68
N CYS A 15 -0.79 1.36 -11.95
CA CYS A 15 -0.41 0.58 -13.14
C CYS A 15 -1.32 0.82 -14.35
N GLY A 16 -2.41 1.58 -14.19
CA GLY A 16 -3.39 1.78 -15.26
C GLY A 16 -4.10 0.49 -15.66
N TRP A 17 -4.45 -0.34 -14.69
CA TRP A 17 -5.03 -1.68 -14.89
C TRP A 17 -4.10 -2.63 -15.68
N GLY A 18 -2.80 -2.63 -15.42
CA GLY A 18 -1.84 -3.49 -16.12
C GLY A 18 -1.54 -3.03 -17.56
N ALA A 19 -1.84 -1.78 -17.92
CA ALA A 19 -1.73 -1.30 -19.31
C ALA A 19 -0.64 -0.25 -19.52
N LYS A 20 0.08 0.16 -18.47
CA LYS A 20 1.21 1.08 -18.58
C LYS A 20 2.49 0.28 -18.83
N ASP A 21 3.35 0.82 -19.69
CA ASP A 21 4.67 0.27 -19.99
C ASP A 21 5.48 0.03 -18.70
N GLY A 22 6.02 -1.18 -18.57
CA GLY A 22 6.79 -1.66 -17.41
C GLY A 22 5.94 -1.92 -16.15
N GLN A 23 4.61 -1.99 -16.26
CA GLN A 23 3.66 -2.26 -15.18
C GLN A 23 2.49 -3.14 -15.64
N GLU A 24 2.77 -4.11 -16.50
CA GLU A 24 1.76 -4.96 -17.15
C GLU A 24 1.28 -6.10 -16.24
N THR A 25 2.13 -6.54 -15.32
CA THR A 25 1.80 -7.60 -14.36
C THR A 25 1.35 -7.02 -13.02
N VAL A 26 0.25 -7.55 -12.50
CA VAL A 26 -0.29 -7.22 -11.19
C VAL A 26 -0.19 -8.45 -10.29
N LEU A 27 0.61 -8.35 -9.23
CA LEU A 27 0.79 -9.43 -8.27
C LEU A 27 0.13 -9.09 -6.93
N ALA A 28 -0.66 -10.02 -6.41
CA ALA A 28 -1.05 -10.03 -5.01
C ALA A 28 0.05 -10.74 -4.22
N VAL A 29 0.64 -10.05 -3.25
CA VAL A 29 1.68 -10.61 -2.38
C VAL A 29 1.13 -10.79 -0.98
N GLU A 30 1.17 -12.01 -0.48
CA GLU A 30 0.80 -12.36 0.87
C GLU A 30 2.04 -12.33 1.75
N ILE A 31 1.97 -11.58 2.85
CA ILE A 31 3.05 -11.46 3.82
C ILE A 31 2.60 -11.86 5.21
N THR A 32 3.54 -12.32 6.04
CA THR A 32 3.27 -12.59 7.45
C THR A 32 2.81 -11.33 8.17
N ARG A 33 1.82 -11.50 9.06
CA ARG A 33 1.35 -10.44 9.94
C ARG A 33 2.50 -9.86 10.78
N GLU A 34 3.34 -10.74 11.31
CA GLU A 34 4.52 -10.37 12.11
C GLU A 34 5.47 -9.46 11.32
N GLY A 35 5.78 -9.80 10.06
CA GLY A 35 6.63 -8.99 9.19
C GLY A 35 6.05 -7.61 8.91
N PHE A 36 4.75 -7.53 8.64
CA PHE A 36 4.06 -6.26 8.45
C PHE A 36 4.11 -5.39 9.71
N GLU A 37 3.78 -5.93 10.88
CA GLU A 37 3.85 -5.19 12.14
C GLU A 37 5.28 -4.80 12.51
N TRP A 38 6.27 -5.67 12.24
CA TRP A 38 7.69 -5.34 12.43
C TRP A 38 8.08 -4.08 11.66
N ALA A 39 7.61 -3.97 10.41
CA ALA A 39 7.87 -2.82 9.55
C ALA A 39 7.16 -1.56 10.08
N LEU A 40 5.89 -1.67 10.48
CA LEU A 40 5.15 -0.55 11.07
C LEU A 40 5.81 -0.02 12.35
N ARG A 41 6.23 -0.89 13.28
CA ARG A 41 6.95 -0.48 14.52
C ARG A 41 8.25 0.28 14.24
N ARG A 42 8.84 0.11 13.07
CA ARG A 42 10.11 0.72 12.64
C ARG A 42 9.94 1.76 11.55
N ALA A 43 8.69 2.10 11.22
CA ALA A 43 8.40 3.08 10.20
C ALA A 43 8.49 4.51 10.75
N CYS A 44 8.67 5.45 9.84
CA CYS A 44 8.42 6.87 10.06
C CYS A 44 7.55 7.42 8.93
N LEU A 45 6.91 8.56 9.12
CA LEU A 45 6.16 9.20 8.04
C LEU A 45 7.10 9.66 6.91
N SER A 46 6.68 9.45 5.66
CA SER A 46 7.44 9.82 4.46
C SER A 46 7.51 11.35 4.25
N SER A 47 6.75 12.13 5.01
CA SER A 47 6.72 13.59 4.98
C SER A 47 6.70 14.16 6.41
N TYR A 48 7.19 15.40 6.56
CA TYR A 48 7.13 16.11 7.83
C TYR A 48 5.70 16.56 8.11
N VAL A 49 5.14 16.05 9.20
CA VAL A 49 3.86 16.51 9.78
C VAL A 49 4.12 17.26 11.08
N ARG A 50 3.59 18.48 11.18
CA ARG A 50 3.63 19.29 12.41
C ARG A 50 2.71 18.66 13.46
N GLY A 51 3.18 18.56 14.71
CA GLY A 51 2.42 17.94 15.81
C GLY A 51 2.73 16.46 16.00
N VAL A 52 3.08 15.74 14.92
CA VAL A 52 3.61 14.37 14.99
C VAL A 52 5.11 14.37 15.21
N HIS A 53 5.85 15.19 14.44
CA HIS A 53 7.30 15.30 14.60
C HIS A 53 7.67 16.54 15.41
N ALA A 54 8.67 16.38 16.28
CA ALA A 54 9.25 17.48 17.05
C ALA A 54 9.75 18.62 16.15
N ASP A 55 10.55 18.30 15.14
CA ASP A 55 11.10 19.27 14.19
C ASP A 55 11.53 18.60 12.87
N ARG A 56 11.78 19.43 11.85
CA ARG A 56 12.14 18.96 10.50
C ARG A 56 13.51 18.27 10.44
N ALA A 57 14.48 18.70 11.24
CA ALA A 57 15.82 18.10 11.26
C ALA A 57 15.81 16.72 11.91
N THR A 58 15.04 16.55 12.99
CA THR A 58 14.81 15.25 13.65
C THR A 58 14.10 14.29 12.72
N TRP A 59 13.02 14.70 12.05
CA TRP A 59 12.34 13.91 11.03
C TRP A 59 13.29 13.47 9.90
N GLN A 60 14.10 14.39 9.35
CA GLN A 60 15.07 14.06 8.30
C GLN A 60 16.08 12.99 8.73
N ARG A 61 16.56 13.03 9.99
CA ARG A 61 17.43 11.99 10.55
C ARG A 61 16.71 10.66 10.69
N GLN A 62 15.46 10.67 11.15
CA GLN A 62 14.64 9.46 11.29
C GLN A 62 14.38 8.80 9.94
N VAL A 63 13.93 9.55 8.93
CA VAL A 63 13.66 9.04 7.57
C VAL A 63 14.87 8.39 6.91
N LYS A 64 16.09 8.89 7.19
CA LYS A 64 17.34 8.31 6.68
C LYS A 64 17.70 6.98 7.35
N ARG A 65 17.29 6.76 8.60
CA ARG A 65 17.63 5.57 9.40
C ARG A 65 16.54 4.51 9.41
N ALA A 66 15.28 4.92 9.27
CA ALA A 66 14.15 4.03 9.36
C ALA A 66 14.18 3.00 8.21
N PRO A 67 14.08 1.69 8.50
CA PRO A 67 14.04 0.66 7.48
C PRO A 67 12.68 0.63 6.75
N ALA A 68 11.67 1.32 7.29
CA ALA A 68 10.36 1.46 6.68
C ALA A 68 9.84 2.91 6.71
N ARG A 69 8.92 3.23 5.82
CA ARG A 69 8.27 4.54 5.70
C ARG A 69 6.79 4.39 5.44
N VAL A 70 5.98 5.25 6.04
CA VAL A 70 4.53 5.28 5.81
C VAL A 70 4.15 6.54 5.06
N GLN A 71 3.36 6.36 4.01
CA GLN A 71 2.68 7.43 3.30
C GLN A 71 1.18 7.17 3.34
N TRP A 72 0.37 8.21 3.53
CA TRP A 72 -1.08 8.11 3.46
C TRP A 72 -1.57 8.62 2.12
N ASP A 73 -1.89 7.69 1.22
CA ASP A 73 -2.39 8.03 -0.10
C ASP A 73 -3.93 8.03 -0.13
N PRO A 74 -4.55 8.90 -0.94
CA PRO A 74 -5.98 8.85 -1.13
C PRO A 74 -6.37 7.50 -1.73
N GLU A 75 -7.45 6.91 -1.24
CA GLU A 75 -8.03 5.71 -1.84
C GLU A 75 -8.69 6.01 -3.19
N ARG A 76 -9.09 4.96 -3.91
CA ARG A 76 -9.64 5.06 -5.27
C ARG A 76 -10.96 4.34 -5.39
N ASP A 77 -11.89 4.91 -6.15
CA ASP A 77 -13.09 4.21 -6.59
C ASP A 77 -12.84 3.36 -7.85
N LEU A 78 -13.86 2.63 -8.32
CA LEU A 78 -13.79 1.82 -9.54
C LEU A 78 -13.47 2.63 -10.80
N ARG A 79 -13.73 3.94 -10.80
CA ARG A 79 -13.37 4.86 -11.89
C ARG A 79 -12.00 5.51 -11.67
N LEU A 80 -11.24 5.03 -10.69
CA LEU A 80 -9.93 5.51 -10.29
C LEU A 80 -9.91 7.00 -9.85
N ARG A 81 -11.05 7.53 -9.39
CA ARG A 81 -11.14 8.86 -8.80
C ARG A 81 -10.72 8.80 -7.32
N PRO A 82 -10.07 9.86 -6.79
CA PRO A 82 -9.68 9.88 -5.39
C PRO A 82 -10.90 9.94 -4.46
N LEU A 83 -10.85 9.14 -3.39
CA LEU A 83 -11.83 9.18 -2.30
C LEU A 83 -11.39 10.16 -1.20
N THR A 84 -12.31 10.50 -0.30
CA THR A 84 -12.10 11.46 0.79
C THR A 84 -11.26 10.93 1.95
N TYR A 85 -11.09 9.61 2.02
CA TYR A 85 -10.24 8.94 3.00
C TYR A 85 -8.94 8.43 2.38
N ARG A 86 -7.96 8.20 3.24
CA ARG A 86 -6.62 7.74 2.87
C ARG A 86 -6.36 6.38 3.50
N SER A 87 -5.49 5.61 2.88
CA SER A 87 -4.91 4.44 3.53
C SER A 87 -3.40 4.39 3.33
N LEU A 88 -2.77 3.56 4.15
CA LEU A 88 -1.33 3.45 4.24
C LEU A 88 -0.72 2.84 2.97
N GLN A 89 0.41 3.39 2.56
CA GLN A 89 1.38 2.82 1.63
C GLN A 89 2.70 2.64 2.40
N LEU A 90 3.27 1.44 2.34
CA LEU A 90 4.48 1.09 3.10
C LEU A 90 5.69 1.05 2.17
N GLY A 91 6.65 1.93 2.42
CA GLY A 91 7.94 1.96 1.75
C GLY A 91 8.96 1.17 2.58
N LEU A 92 9.68 0.25 1.94
CA LEU A 92 10.69 -0.62 2.56
C LEU A 92 12.08 -0.30 1.99
N CYS A 93 13.08 -0.21 2.87
CA CYS A 93 14.48 0.01 2.51
C CYS A 93 15.43 -0.76 3.42
N GLY A 94 16.67 -0.92 2.98
CA GLY A 94 17.69 -1.62 3.77
C GLY A 94 17.27 -3.05 4.11
N GLU A 95 17.39 -3.42 5.38
CA GLU A 95 17.06 -4.78 5.85
C GLU A 95 15.61 -5.17 5.58
N ALA A 96 14.66 -4.23 5.58
CA ALA A 96 13.26 -4.54 5.42
C ALA A 96 12.94 -5.08 4.02
N VAL A 97 13.72 -4.70 2.99
CA VAL A 97 13.54 -5.23 1.63
C VAL A 97 13.94 -6.70 1.58
N ARG A 98 15.05 -7.07 2.21
CA ARG A 98 15.50 -8.47 2.27
C ARG A 98 14.53 -9.32 3.07
N ARG A 99 14.17 -8.87 4.28
CA ARG A 99 13.17 -9.55 5.10
C ARG A 99 11.83 -9.72 4.37
N TYR A 100 11.36 -8.69 3.68
CA TYR A 100 10.14 -8.78 2.88
C TYR A 100 10.23 -9.88 1.82
N ALA A 101 11.32 -9.93 1.06
CA ALA A 101 11.49 -10.90 -0.01
C ALA A 101 11.75 -12.33 0.50
N ASP A 102 12.60 -12.47 1.51
CA ASP A 102 13.19 -13.75 1.90
C ASP A 102 12.50 -14.39 3.13
N GLU A 103 11.85 -13.58 3.98
CA GLU A 103 11.29 -14.03 5.27
C GLU A 103 9.77 -13.84 5.38
N TRP A 104 9.25 -12.71 4.92
CA TRP A 104 7.85 -12.34 5.16
C TRP A 104 6.90 -12.81 4.07
N THR A 105 7.36 -12.88 2.82
CA THR A 105 6.51 -13.30 1.70
C THR A 105 6.19 -14.79 1.81
N VAL A 106 4.91 -15.10 1.97
CA VAL A 106 4.41 -16.48 2.09
C VAL A 106 3.62 -16.93 0.86
N GLY A 107 3.25 -16.00 -0.02
CA GLY A 107 2.51 -16.30 -1.23
C GLY A 107 2.61 -15.17 -2.26
N ILE A 108 2.60 -15.54 -3.54
CA ILE A 108 2.49 -14.61 -4.66
C ILE A 108 1.47 -15.19 -5.62
N SER A 109 0.44 -14.40 -5.94
CA SER A 109 -0.59 -14.77 -6.91
C SER A 109 -0.62 -13.75 -8.04
N ASP A 110 -0.60 -14.22 -9.28
CA ASP A 110 -0.84 -13.35 -10.44
C ASP A 110 -2.33 -13.02 -10.54
N VAL A 111 -2.66 -11.75 -10.30
CA VAL A 111 -4.03 -11.22 -10.37
C VAL A 111 -4.22 -10.30 -11.58
N THR A 112 -3.31 -10.35 -12.55
CA THR A 112 -3.44 -9.64 -13.84
C THR A 112 -4.74 -10.01 -14.56
N PRO A 113 -5.17 -11.28 -14.64
CA PRO A 113 -6.45 -11.63 -15.25
C PRO A 113 -7.64 -10.96 -14.56
N LEU A 114 -7.66 -10.96 -13.22
CA LEU A 114 -8.69 -10.30 -12.42
C LEU A 114 -8.72 -8.78 -12.68
N ALA A 115 -7.55 -8.15 -12.72
CA ALA A 115 -7.43 -6.72 -13.05
C ALA A 115 -8.03 -6.41 -14.42
N HIS A 116 -7.76 -7.23 -15.44
CA HIS A 116 -8.31 -7.05 -16.77
C HIS A 116 -9.82 -7.29 -16.83
N GLU A 117 -10.33 -8.28 -16.12
CA GLU A 117 -11.77 -8.58 -16.03
C GLU A 117 -12.54 -7.40 -15.40
N ILE A 118 -12.09 -6.92 -14.25
CA ILE A 118 -12.71 -5.76 -13.58
C ILE A 118 -12.64 -4.52 -14.47
N ARG A 119 -11.50 -4.29 -15.14
CA ARG A 119 -11.36 -3.18 -16.09
C ARG A 119 -12.36 -3.27 -17.25
N ALA A 120 -12.59 -4.47 -17.78
CA ALA A 120 -13.54 -4.68 -18.87
C ALA A 120 -14.97 -4.33 -18.43
N LEU A 121 -15.39 -4.78 -17.24
CA LEU A 121 -16.69 -4.46 -16.66
C LEU A 121 -16.84 -2.94 -16.42
N VAL A 122 -15.83 -2.29 -15.84
CA VAL A 122 -15.83 -0.83 -15.64
C VAL A 122 -15.94 -0.07 -16.97
N ARG A 123 -15.25 -0.53 -18.02
CA ARG A 123 -15.36 0.06 -19.38
C ARG A 123 -16.73 -0.17 -20.02
N GLY A 124 -17.34 -1.33 -19.77
CA GLY A 124 -18.69 -1.65 -20.20
C GLY A 124 -19.79 -0.95 -19.41
N GLY A 125 -19.45 -0.30 -18.30
CA GLY A 125 -20.40 0.39 -17.43
C GLY A 125 -21.08 -0.49 -16.38
N ASP A 126 -20.76 -1.79 -16.31
CA ASP A 126 -21.28 -2.72 -15.32
C ASP A 126 -20.47 -2.63 -14.01
N LEU A 127 -20.72 -1.56 -13.26
CA LEU A 127 -20.02 -1.30 -12.00
C LEU A 127 -20.42 -2.26 -10.88
N ASP A 128 -21.62 -2.82 -10.92
CA ASP A 128 -22.10 -3.74 -9.89
C ASP A 128 -21.38 -5.09 -9.97
N SER A 129 -21.20 -5.63 -11.18
CA SER A 129 -20.38 -6.82 -11.38
C SER A 129 -18.91 -6.55 -11.06
N ALA A 130 -18.38 -5.39 -11.46
CA ALA A 130 -17.01 -5.00 -11.14
C ALA A 130 -16.78 -4.94 -9.62
N ALA A 131 -17.72 -4.38 -8.87
CA ALA A 131 -17.65 -4.28 -7.41
C ALA A 131 -17.64 -5.65 -6.72
N ARG A 132 -18.42 -6.62 -7.22
CA ARG A 132 -18.46 -7.99 -6.67
C ARG A 132 -17.15 -8.75 -6.82
N LEU A 133 -16.34 -8.41 -7.82
CA LEU A 133 -15.04 -9.03 -8.08
C LEU A 133 -13.89 -8.38 -7.31
N LEU A 134 -14.11 -7.23 -6.68
CA LEU A 134 -13.04 -6.57 -5.91
C LEU A 134 -12.59 -7.45 -4.75
N PRO A 135 -11.27 -7.52 -4.48
CA PRO A 135 -10.78 -8.10 -3.24
C PRO A 135 -11.43 -7.42 -2.03
N GLN A 136 -11.75 -8.22 -1.00
CA GLN A 136 -12.29 -7.68 0.23
C GLN A 136 -11.20 -6.97 1.03
N GLU A 137 -11.33 -5.65 1.16
CA GLU A 137 -10.42 -4.82 1.95
C GLU A 137 -11.09 -4.43 3.26
N LEU A 138 -10.48 -4.80 4.38
CA LEU A 138 -10.96 -4.50 5.73
C LEU A 138 -9.96 -3.60 6.46
N PRO A 139 -10.43 -2.72 7.38
CA PRO A 139 -9.54 -2.01 8.27
C PRO A 139 -8.64 -2.99 9.02
N TYR A 140 -7.33 -2.77 8.92
CA TYR A 140 -6.36 -3.63 9.58
C TYR A 140 -6.46 -3.47 11.11
N PRO A 141 -6.62 -4.56 11.88
CA PRO A 141 -6.81 -4.51 13.33
C PRO A 141 -5.48 -4.25 14.07
N ALA A 142 -4.89 -3.08 13.83
CA ALA A 142 -3.70 -2.62 14.53
C ALA A 142 -4.04 -2.12 15.95
N ALA A 143 -3.25 -2.52 16.94
CA ALA A 143 -3.24 -1.84 18.23
C ALA A 143 -2.85 -0.37 18.04
N ASP A 144 -3.47 0.56 18.79
CA ASP A 144 -3.23 2.00 18.61
C ASP A 144 -1.75 2.38 18.81
N GLU A 145 -1.04 1.69 19.68
CA GLU A 145 0.41 1.86 19.91
C GLU A 145 1.22 1.64 18.62
N LEU A 146 0.78 0.73 17.74
CA LEU A 146 1.46 0.43 16.49
C LEU A 146 1.42 1.60 15.49
N LEU A 147 0.38 2.44 15.57
CA LEU A 147 0.11 3.51 14.61
C LEU A 147 0.30 4.91 15.20
N THR A 148 0.61 5.02 16.49
CA THR A 148 0.65 6.30 17.22
C THR A 148 1.51 7.37 16.51
N ASN A 149 2.70 6.99 16.04
CA ASN A 149 3.62 7.91 15.36
C ASN A 149 3.47 7.93 13.83
N LEU A 150 2.43 7.27 13.32
CA LEU A 150 2.18 7.08 11.89
C LEU A 150 0.85 7.67 11.46
N ARG A 151 0.06 8.31 12.34
CA ARG A 151 -1.16 9.03 11.98
C ARG A 151 -0.85 10.54 11.88
N PRO A 152 -1.16 11.21 10.76
CA PRO A 152 -0.92 12.64 10.57
C PRO A 152 -1.85 13.52 11.38
#